data_AF-A0A1G2BXL3-F1
#
_entry.id   AF-A0A1G2BXL3-F1
#
_cell.length_a   1.000
_cell.length_b   1.000
_cell.length_c   1.000
_cell.angle_alpha   90.00
_cell.angle_beta   90.00
_cell.angle_gamma   90.00
#
_symmetry.space_group_name_H-M   'P 1'
#
loop_
_entity.id
_entity.type
_entity.pdbx_description
1 polymer ?
#
loop_
_entity_poly.entity_id
_entity_poly.type
_entity_poly.pdbx_seq_one_letter_code
_entity_poly.pdbx_strand_id
1 'polypeptide(L)'
;MFFGNRIFGCLIFIGLFIILVTDLQAGVRHRGNVFNWGTDWQPPRAEARLNVENDLSPLLHSRIQGVCYDLLEAKDKPFYLYWGLGFRRGNLMLEPAIGWSFRDKELVGAFRLYPQWKDWFGYSNVEYQFETRSFYYLAQLGKKFNPFFEMGMEIEGWGDIDDNLQSNGLGVNFAFNLQGLKRFKAQESKLRVEAAIQYRELDSQWKPQAVVRLILTPKIDQHTPSHRRD
;
A
#
# COMPACT_ATOMS: atom_id res chain seq x y z
N MET A 1 -30.17 -8.29 0.02
CA MET A 1 -29.91 -7.14 0.92
C MET A 1 -28.55 -7.17 1.62
N PHE A 2 -27.62 -8.10 1.31
CA PHE A 2 -26.34 -8.27 2.04
C PHE A 2 -25.13 -7.51 1.46
N PHE A 3 -25.22 -7.02 0.22
CA PHE A 3 -24.14 -6.26 -0.43
C PHE A 3 -24.02 -4.82 0.11
N GLY A 4 -25.15 -4.19 0.48
CA GLY A 4 -25.18 -2.79 0.91
C GLY A 4 -24.41 -2.53 2.20
N ASN A 5 -24.57 -3.38 3.22
CA ASN A 5 -23.89 -3.19 4.51
C ASN A 5 -22.37 -3.37 4.42
N ARG A 6 -21.88 -4.21 3.51
CA ARG A 6 -20.43 -4.42 3.30
C ARG A 6 -19.79 -3.23 2.61
N ILE A 7 -20.43 -2.72 1.56
CA ILE A 7 -19.99 -1.51 0.84
C ILE A 7 -19.99 -0.31 1.78
N PHE A 8 -21.03 -0.16 2.61
CA PHE A 8 -21.13 0.94 3.57
C PHE A 8 -20.00 0.91 4.62
N GLY A 9 -19.67 -0.28 5.15
CA GLY A 9 -18.52 -0.44 6.05
C GLY A 9 -17.19 -0.06 5.40
N CYS A 10 -16.94 -0.50 4.16
CA CYS A 10 -15.75 -0.11 3.40
C CYS A 10 -15.65 1.42 3.24
N LEU A 11 -16.76 2.07 2.89
CA LEU A 11 -16.80 3.52 2.67
C LEU A 11 -16.52 4.31 3.97
N ILE A 12 -16.98 3.82 5.12
CA ILE A 12 -16.67 4.43 6.42
C ILE A 12 -15.17 4.33 6.72
N PHE A 13 -14.56 3.17 6.54
CA PHE A 13 -13.11 3.02 6.77
C PHE A 13 -12.28 3.86 5.82
N ILE A 14 -12.69 3.96 4.55
CA ILE A 14 -12.04 4.84 3.56
C ILE A 14 -12.20 6.31 3.97
N GLY A 15 -13.39 6.73 4.38
CA GLY A 15 -13.63 8.09 4.87
C GLY A 15 -12.78 8.42 6.11
N LEU A 16 -12.73 7.51 7.09
CA LEU A 16 -11.89 7.66 8.29
C LEU A 16 -10.40 7.68 7.95
N PHE A 17 -9.97 6.89 6.97
CA PHE A 17 -8.59 6.88 6.51
C PHE A 17 -8.23 8.20 5.82
N ILE A 18 -9.11 8.72 4.96
CA ILE A 18 -8.94 10.05 4.35
C ILE A 18 -8.84 11.11 5.45
N ILE A 19 -9.74 11.09 6.44
CA ILE A 19 -9.72 12.01 7.59
C ILE A 19 -8.41 11.88 8.37
N LEU A 20 -7.92 10.66 8.64
CA LEU A 20 -6.66 10.43 9.33
C LEU A 20 -5.47 10.97 8.52
N VAL A 21 -5.45 10.75 7.21
CA VAL A 21 -4.41 11.25 6.30
C VAL A 21 -4.40 12.78 6.25
N THR A 22 -5.58 13.42 6.32
CA THR A 22 -5.73 14.87 6.39
C THR A 22 -5.44 15.43 7.78
N ASP A 23 -5.81 14.77 8.87
CA ASP A 23 -5.62 15.25 10.25
C ASP A 23 -4.18 15.02 10.75
N LEU A 24 -3.47 13.99 10.26
CA LEU A 24 -2.02 13.87 10.48
C LEU A 24 -1.25 15.10 9.98
N GLN A 25 -1.81 15.89 9.05
CA GLN A 25 -1.27 17.20 8.67
C GLN A 25 -1.28 18.22 9.83
N ALA A 26 -2.25 18.11 10.75
CA ALA A 26 -2.37 19.01 11.90
C ALA A 26 -1.34 18.68 13.01
N GLY A 27 -0.96 17.40 13.13
CA GLY A 27 0.05 16.93 14.10
C GLY A 27 1.49 16.93 13.56
N VAL A 28 1.68 16.58 12.28
CA VAL A 28 2.98 16.63 11.58
C VAL A 28 3.16 18.03 10.96
N ARG A 29 3.00 19.07 11.78
CA ARG A 29 3.39 20.42 11.39
C ARG A 29 4.91 20.47 11.39
N HIS A 30 5.46 20.71 10.20
CA HIS A 30 6.86 21.02 9.88
C HIS A 30 7.78 19.81 9.57
N ARG A 31 8.03 19.61 8.26
CA ARG A 31 9.35 19.16 7.74
C ARG A 31 10.51 20.00 8.30
N GLY A 32 10.23 21.20 8.84
CA GLY A 32 11.21 22.17 9.31
C GLY A 32 11.79 21.97 10.72
N ASN A 33 11.30 21.05 11.56
CA ASN A 33 11.74 21.01 12.97
C ASN A 33 12.28 19.68 13.50
N VAL A 34 12.37 18.60 12.71
CA VAL A 34 12.76 17.29 13.30
C VAL A 34 14.09 16.73 12.81
N PHE A 35 14.55 17.00 11.58
CA PHE A 35 15.92 16.63 11.17
C PHE A 35 16.38 17.54 10.03
N ASN A 36 17.50 18.26 10.20
CA ASN A 36 18.27 18.77 9.06
C ASN A 36 18.86 17.55 8.35
N TRP A 37 18.09 16.97 7.42
CA TRP A 37 18.63 15.99 6.50
C TRP A 37 19.66 16.73 5.65
N GLY A 38 20.94 16.44 5.87
CA GLY A 38 22.03 17.04 5.10
C GLY A 38 21.82 16.79 3.60
N THR A 39 22.55 17.50 2.75
CA THR A 39 22.49 17.38 1.28
C THR A 39 22.80 15.97 0.76
N ASP A 40 23.27 15.08 1.62
CA ASP A 40 23.66 13.71 1.33
C ASP A 40 22.49 12.71 1.33
N TRP A 41 21.30 13.13 1.81
CA TRP A 41 20.11 12.28 1.88
C TRP A 41 18.97 12.84 1.04
N GLN A 42 18.15 11.95 0.49
CA GLN A 42 16.85 12.31 -0.06
C GLN A 42 15.86 12.59 1.09
N PRO A 43 14.86 13.48 0.88
CA PRO A 43 13.79 13.66 1.84
C PRO A 43 13.11 12.32 2.17
N PRO A 44 12.87 12.02 3.46
CA PRO A 44 12.17 10.80 3.83
C PRO A 44 10.74 10.82 3.34
N ARG A 45 10.19 9.63 3.07
CA ARG A 45 8.82 9.44 2.61
C ARG A 45 8.05 8.53 3.56
N ALA A 46 6.76 8.81 3.75
CA ALA A 46 5.88 7.87 4.43
C ALA A 46 4.68 7.53 3.57
N GLU A 47 4.41 6.26 3.34
CA GLU A 47 3.21 5.79 2.66
C GLU A 47 2.20 5.28 3.67
N ALA A 48 0.92 5.51 3.39
CA ALA A 48 -0.14 4.79 4.07
C ALA A 48 -1.05 4.09 3.08
N ARG A 49 -1.46 2.88 3.46
CA ARG A 49 -2.35 2.02 2.69
C ARG A 49 -3.45 1.50 3.60
N LEU A 50 -4.68 1.60 3.12
CA LEU A 50 -5.84 0.92 3.68
C LEU A 50 -6.28 -0.13 2.67
N ASN A 51 -6.21 -1.41 3.05
CA ASN A 51 -6.64 -2.52 2.22
C ASN A 51 -7.92 -3.13 2.80
N VAL A 52 -9.04 -2.94 2.13
CA VAL A 52 -10.28 -3.64 2.47
C VAL A 52 -10.42 -4.84 1.55
N GLU A 53 -10.24 -6.02 2.13
CA GLU A 53 -10.08 -7.27 1.41
C GLU A 53 -11.25 -8.23 1.67
N ASN A 54 -11.68 -8.96 0.65
CA ASN A 54 -12.71 -9.98 0.77
C ASN A 54 -12.47 -11.12 -0.22
N ASP A 55 -12.33 -12.35 0.30
CA ASP A 55 -12.33 -13.55 -0.53
C ASP A 55 -13.76 -13.88 -0.97
N LEU A 56 -13.99 -13.86 -2.28
CA LEU A 56 -15.28 -14.21 -2.90
C LEU A 56 -15.39 -15.73 -3.10
N SER A 57 -14.26 -16.40 -3.33
CA SER A 57 -14.11 -17.85 -3.40
C SER A 57 -12.66 -18.25 -3.10
N PRO A 58 -12.32 -19.54 -2.99
CA PRO A 58 -10.93 -19.97 -2.84
C PRO A 58 -9.98 -19.50 -3.97
N LEU A 59 -10.53 -19.19 -5.16
CA LEU A 59 -9.78 -18.77 -6.34
C LEU A 59 -9.90 -17.26 -6.61
N LEU A 60 -10.85 -16.58 -5.97
CA LEU A 60 -11.21 -15.20 -6.30
C LEU A 60 -11.21 -14.30 -5.06
N HIS A 61 -10.42 -13.24 -5.13
CA HIS A 61 -10.21 -12.25 -4.10
C HIS A 61 -10.63 -10.88 -4.63
N SER A 62 -11.20 -10.01 -3.78
CA SER A 62 -11.52 -8.63 -4.12
C SER A 62 -10.84 -7.71 -3.11
N ARG A 63 -10.31 -6.58 -3.60
CA ARG A 63 -9.70 -5.58 -2.74
C ARG A 63 -10.08 -4.17 -3.16
N ILE A 64 -10.52 -3.36 -2.19
CA ILE A 64 -10.57 -1.91 -2.31
C ILE A 64 -9.38 -1.36 -1.53
N GLN A 65 -8.58 -0.51 -2.17
CA GLN A 65 -7.35 -0.01 -1.58
C GLN A 65 -7.26 1.50 -1.69
N GLY A 66 -7.13 2.19 -0.57
CA GLY A 66 -6.70 3.59 -0.52
C GLY A 66 -5.18 3.65 -0.33
N VAL A 67 -4.46 4.43 -1.13
CA VAL A 67 -3.00 4.62 -1.04
C VAL A 67 -2.71 6.11 -0.98
N CYS A 68 -1.93 6.54 0.01
CA CYS A 68 -1.26 7.83 0.00
C CYS A 68 0.24 7.57 -0.14
N TYR A 69 0.82 7.93 -1.29
CA TYR A 69 2.23 7.63 -1.60
C TYR A 69 3.23 8.55 -0.85
N ASP A 70 2.78 9.70 -0.35
CA ASP A 70 3.57 10.52 0.57
C ASP A 70 2.68 11.28 1.57
N LEU A 71 2.59 10.74 2.79
CA LEU A 71 1.89 11.33 3.93
C LEU A 71 2.60 12.57 4.47
N LEU A 72 3.92 12.66 4.29
CA LEU A 72 4.76 13.75 4.82
C LEU A 72 4.71 14.98 3.91
N GLU A 73 4.23 14.83 2.68
CA GLU A 73 4.05 15.94 1.76
C GLU A 73 2.92 16.86 2.25
N ALA A 74 3.21 18.15 2.36
CA ALA A 74 2.31 19.11 3.02
C ALA A 74 1.22 19.64 2.07
N LYS A 75 1.48 19.60 0.77
CA LYS A 75 0.60 20.09 -0.29
C LYS A 75 0.49 19.01 -1.36
N ASP A 76 -0.72 18.83 -1.92
CA ASP A 76 -0.92 17.96 -3.08
C ASP A 76 -0.57 16.48 -2.84
N LYS A 77 -1.06 15.92 -1.72
CA LYS A 77 -0.79 14.53 -1.34
C LYS A 77 -1.26 13.57 -2.44
N PRO A 78 -0.39 12.70 -2.97
CA PRO A 78 -0.75 11.72 -4.00
C PRO A 78 -1.63 10.63 -3.38
N PHE A 79 -2.95 10.83 -3.41
CA PHE A 79 -3.94 9.86 -2.94
C PHE A 79 -4.60 9.14 -4.11
N TYR A 80 -4.67 7.82 -4.00
CA TYR A 80 -5.23 6.93 -5.01
C TYR A 80 -6.24 5.99 -4.35
N LEU A 81 -7.31 5.69 -5.09
CA LEU A 81 -8.27 4.66 -4.72
C LEU A 81 -8.29 3.60 -5.82
N TYR A 82 -8.00 2.36 -5.47
CA TYR A 82 -8.04 1.22 -6.38
C TYR A 82 -9.15 0.26 -6.00
N TRP A 83 -9.69 -0.39 -7.01
CA TRP A 83 -10.48 -1.61 -6.90
C TRP A 83 -9.81 -2.71 -7.74
N GLY A 84 -9.49 -3.82 -7.09
CA GLY A 84 -8.79 -4.94 -7.69
C GLY A 84 -9.52 -6.27 -7.53
N LEU A 85 -9.32 -7.15 -8.49
CA LEU A 85 -9.86 -8.50 -8.51
C LEU A 85 -8.70 -9.50 -8.65
N GLY A 86 -8.40 -10.21 -7.56
CA GLY A 86 -7.32 -11.17 -7.46
C GLY A 86 -7.74 -12.59 -7.85
N PHE A 87 -6.94 -13.25 -8.66
CA PHE A 87 -7.08 -14.64 -9.08
C PHE A 87 -5.94 -15.46 -8.48
N ARG A 88 -6.29 -16.49 -7.70
CA ARG A 88 -5.34 -17.38 -7.03
C ARG A 88 -5.18 -18.69 -7.78
N ARG A 89 -3.93 -19.11 -8.02
CA ARG A 89 -3.57 -20.43 -8.53
C ARG A 89 -2.35 -20.97 -7.79
N GLY A 90 -2.56 -21.95 -6.92
CA GLY A 90 -1.49 -22.46 -6.05
C GLY A 90 -0.94 -21.33 -5.17
N ASN A 91 0.37 -21.14 -5.19
CA ASN A 91 1.04 -20.09 -4.41
C ASN A 91 1.22 -18.76 -5.17
N LEU A 92 0.52 -18.57 -6.29
CA LEU A 92 0.55 -17.32 -7.06
C LEU A 92 -0.81 -16.65 -7.01
N MET A 93 -0.82 -15.34 -6.73
CA MET A 93 -1.99 -14.49 -6.94
C MET A 93 -1.67 -13.41 -7.97
N LEU A 94 -2.59 -13.24 -8.92
CA LEU A 94 -2.57 -12.18 -9.94
C LEU A 94 -3.72 -11.23 -9.65
N GLU A 95 -3.52 -9.92 -9.65
CA GLU A 95 -4.58 -8.96 -9.39
C GLU A 95 -4.49 -7.79 -10.38
N PRO A 96 -5.28 -7.81 -11.47
CA PRO A 96 -5.64 -6.59 -12.17
C PRO A 96 -6.46 -5.68 -11.25
N ALA A 97 -6.18 -4.39 -11.33
CA ALA A 97 -6.91 -3.35 -10.62
C ALA A 97 -7.08 -2.11 -11.51
N ILE A 98 -8.15 -1.38 -11.26
CA ILE A 98 -8.38 -0.04 -11.79
C ILE A 98 -8.49 0.90 -10.61
N GLY A 99 -8.00 2.12 -10.78
CA GLY A 99 -8.05 3.13 -9.74
C GLY A 99 -8.21 4.53 -10.31
N TRP A 100 -8.23 5.47 -9.38
CA TRP A 100 -8.35 6.90 -9.64
C TRP A 100 -7.26 7.65 -8.88
N SER A 101 -6.47 8.47 -9.58
CA SER A 101 -5.56 9.45 -8.98
C SER A 101 -6.34 10.69 -8.61
N PHE A 102 -6.39 11.06 -7.32
CA PHE A 102 -7.06 12.29 -6.90
C PHE A 102 -6.21 13.53 -7.14
N ARG A 103 -4.89 13.37 -7.19
CA ARG A 103 -3.94 14.43 -7.49
C ARG A 103 -4.05 14.83 -8.96
N ASP A 104 -3.86 13.84 -9.84
CA ASP A 104 -3.77 14.05 -11.29
C ASP A 104 -5.15 14.01 -11.96
N LYS A 105 -6.19 13.61 -11.21
CA LYS A 105 -7.60 13.51 -11.65
C LYS A 105 -7.79 12.61 -12.86
N GLU A 106 -7.09 11.48 -12.87
CA GLU A 106 -7.10 10.54 -13.98
C GLU A 106 -7.33 9.09 -13.54
N LEU A 107 -7.68 8.26 -14.53
CA LEU A 107 -7.74 6.81 -14.35
C LEU A 107 -6.34 6.20 -14.28
N VAL A 108 -6.23 5.16 -13.46
CA VAL A 108 -4.98 4.40 -13.28
C VAL A 108 -5.27 2.91 -13.46
N GLY A 109 -4.57 2.26 -14.37
CA GLY A 109 -4.54 0.82 -14.49
C GLY A 109 -3.43 0.27 -13.61
N ALA A 110 -3.67 -0.83 -12.89
CA ALA A 110 -2.65 -1.49 -12.10
C ALA A 110 -2.68 -3.01 -12.30
N PHE A 111 -1.50 -3.63 -12.28
CA PHE A 111 -1.35 -5.07 -12.34
C PHE A 111 -0.39 -5.55 -11.27
N ARG A 112 -0.87 -6.47 -10.42
CA ARG A 112 -0.14 -6.91 -9.23
C ARG A 112 0.08 -8.40 -9.21
N LEU A 113 1.26 -8.80 -8.73
CA LEU A 113 1.68 -10.20 -8.59
C LEU A 113 2.07 -10.47 -7.14
N TYR A 114 1.66 -11.63 -6.62
CA TYR A 114 2.02 -12.07 -5.27
C TYR A 114 2.41 -13.55 -5.28
N PRO A 115 3.63 -13.87 -5.73
CA PRO A 115 4.13 -15.22 -5.60
C PRO A 115 4.56 -15.53 -4.16
N GLN A 116 4.36 -16.76 -3.71
CA GLN A 116 4.84 -17.25 -2.43
C GLN A 116 5.50 -18.62 -2.58
N TRP A 117 6.63 -18.85 -1.90
CA TRP A 117 7.33 -20.13 -1.95
C TRP A 117 7.96 -20.44 -0.60
N LYS A 118 7.35 -21.36 0.16
CA LYS A 118 7.75 -21.64 1.56
C LYS A 118 7.77 -20.32 2.37
N ASP A 119 8.93 -19.96 2.90
CA ASP A 119 9.14 -18.73 3.68
C ASP A 119 9.48 -17.52 2.82
N TRP A 120 9.59 -17.67 1.49
CA TRP A 120 9.79 -16.55 0.57
C TRP A 120 8.48 -16.01 0.05
N PHE A 121 8.44 -14.70 -0.19
CA PHE A 121 7.33 -14.02 -0.84
C PHE A 121 7.86 -12.98 -1.82
N GLY A 122 7.09 -12.75 -2.87
CA GLY A 122 7.29 -11.62 -3.75
C GLY A 122 6.03 -10.76 -3.81
N TYR A 123 6.23 -9.51 -4.19
CA TYR A 123 5.17 -8.60 -4.56
C TYR A 123 5.65 -7.81 -5.76
N SER A 124 4.81 -7.63 -6.77
CA SER A 124 5.03 -6.60 -7.76
C SER A 124 3.75 -5.82 -8.00
N ASN A 125 3.89 -4.56 -8.36
CA ASN A 125 2.84 -3.65 -8.78
C ASN A 125 3.39 -2.85 -9.94
N VAL A 126 2.65 -2.85 -11.05
CA VAL A 126 2.91 -1.98 -12.18
C VAL A 126 1.65 -1.17 -12.39
N GLU A 127 1.78 0.13 -12.40
CA GLU A 127 0.69 1.08 -12.59
C GLU A 127 0.94 1.91 -13.83
N TYR A 128 -0.14 2.25 -14.52
CA TYR A 128 -0.13 3.09 -15.69
C TYR A 128 -1.23 4.15 -15.56
N GLN A 129 -0.83 5.40 -15.67
CA GLN A 129 -1.67 6.58 -15.64
C GLN A 129 -2.05 6.92 -17.09
N PHE A 130 -3.35 6.88 -17.41
CA PHE A 130 -3.79 6.85 -18.81
C PHE A 130 -3.65 8.20 -19.52
N GLU A 131 -3.83 9.30 -18.81
CA GLU A 131 -3.82 10.65 -19.39
C GLU A 131 -2.40 11.21 -19.39
N THR A 132 -1.69 11.12 -18.26
CA THR A 132 -0.30 11.56 -18.16
C THR A 132 0.69 10.60 -18.81
N ARG A 133 0.25 9.38 -19.16
CA ARG A 133 1.09 8.31 -19.75
C ARG A 133 2.29 7.94 -18.89
N SER A 134 2.22 8.23 -17.60
CA SER A 134 3.26 7.86 -16.67
C SER A 134 3.04 6.45 -16.13
N PHE A 135 4.13 5.78 -15.79
CA PHE A 135 4.13 4.46 -15.20
C PHE A 135 4.84 4.48 -13.85
N TYR A 136 4.33 3.69 -12.92
CA TYR A 136 4.96 3.41 -11.65
C TYR A 136 5.18 1.92 -11.53
N TYR A 137 6.29 1.51 -10.95
CA TYR A 137 6.49 0.11 -10.60
C TYR A 137 7.14 -0.03 -9.23
N LEU A 138 6.74 -1.09 -8.53
CA LEU A 138 7.33 -1.54 -7.29
C LEU A 138 7.43 -3.05 -7.35
N ALA A 139 8.60 -3.61 -7.11
CA ALA A 139 8.79 -5.02 -6.91
C ALA A 139 9.57 -5.27 -5.63
N GLN A 140 9.12 -6.24 -4.85
CA GLN A 140 9.71 -6.65 -3.58
C GLN A 140 9.92 -8.16 -3.60
N LEU A 141 11.04 -8.60 -3.06
CA LEU A 141 11.33 -10.00 -2.78
C LEU A 141 11.84 -10.10 -1.35
N GLY A 142 11.18 -10.92 -0.53
CA GLY A 142 11.52 -11.04 0.87
C GLY A 142 11.41 -12.45 1.41
N LYS A 143 11.99 -12.62 2.60
CA LYS A 143 11.97 -13.84 3.38
C LYS A 143 11.31 -13.57 4.73
N LYS A 144 10.42 -14.48 5.12
CA LYS A 144 9.80 -14.54 6.44
C LYS A 144 10.77 -15.23 7.39
N PHE A 145 11.17 -14.53 8.45
CA PHE A 145 12.02 -15.11 9.50
C PHE A 145 11.16 -15.69 10.61
N ASN A 146 10.07 -14.99 10.94
CA ASN A 146 9.04 -15.44 11.86
C ASN A 146 7.71 -14.75 11.50
N PRO A 147 6.58 -15.10 12.14
CA PRO A 147 5.27 -14.50 11.81
C PRO A 147 5.19 -12.97 11.96
N PHE A 148 6.10 -12.36 12.73
CA PHE A 148 6.12 -10.93 13.03
C PHE A 148 7.14 -10.15 12.22
N PHE A 149 8.14 -10.81 11.62
CA PHE A 149 9.28 -10.14 11.01
C PHE A 149 9.67 -10.74 9.66
N GLU A 150 9.82 -9.85 8.69
CA GLU A 150 10.22 -10.14 7.32
C GLU A 150 11.32 -9.16 6.90
N MET A 151 12.22 -9.62 6.03
CA MET A 151 13.25 -8.78 5.45
C MET A 151 13.45 -9.15 3.97
N GLY A 152 13.77 -8.17 3.16
CA GLY A 152 13.93 -8.36 1.73
C GLY A 152 14.65 -7.22 1.04
N MET A 153 14.46 -7.19 -0.27
CA MET A 153 14.88 -6.10 -1.13
C MET A 153 13.69 -5.59 -1.93
N GLU A 154 13.75 -4.32 -2.27
CA GLU A 154 12.76 -3.67 -3.10
C GLU A 154 13.39 -2.83 -4.19
N ILE A 155 12.77 -2.83 -5.36
CA ILE A 155 13.02 -1.90 -6.44
C ILE A 155 11.73 -1.10 -6.69
N GLU A 156 11.86 0.21 -6.79
CA GLU A 156 10.76 1.11 -7.04
C GLU A 156 11.16 2.09 -8.13
N GLY A 157 10.25 2.41 -9.03
CA GLY A 157 10.51 3.46 -10.00
C GLY A 157 9.25 4.12 -10.51
N TRP A 158 9.44 5.30 -11.07
CA TRP A 158 8.42 6.05 -11.79
C TRP A 158 9.07 6.62 -13.05
N GLY A 159 8.29 6.68 -14.12
CA GLY A 159 8.70 7.41 -15.30
C GLY A 159 7.54 7.79 -16.19
N ASP A 160 7.86 8.60 -17.18
CA ASP A 160 6.95 9.03 -18.23
C ASP A 160 7.41 8.41 -19.55
N ILE A 161 6.46 7.92 -20.35
CA ILE A 161 6.73 7.42 -21.69
C ILE A 161 7.25 8.54 -22.61
N ASP A 162 6.81 9.78 -22.38
CA ASP A 162 7.10 10.91 -23.26
C ASP A 162 8.39 11.67 -22.87
N ASP A 163 8.81 11.66 -21.58
CA ASP A 163 9.88 12.54 -21.07
C ASP A 163 11.23 11.84 -20.74
N ASN A 164 11.40 10.54 -21.01
CA ASN A 164 12.60 9.74 -20.69
C ASN A 164 13.07 9.82 -19.21
N LEU A 165 12.25 10.42 -18.34
CA LEU A 165 12.60 10.67 -16.96
C LEU A 165 12.27 9.40 -16.18
N GLN A 166 13.31 8.69 -15.75
CA GLN A 166 13.16 7.46 -14.99
C GLN A 166 13.82 7.64 -13.62
N SER A 167 13.02 7.79 -12.58
CA SER A 167 13.52 7.72 -11.20
C SER A 167 13.51 6.27 -10.77
N ASN A 168 14.68 5.73 -10.44
CA ASN A 168 14.82 4.36 -9.93
C ASN A 168 15.36 4.36 -8.51
N GLY A 169 14.81 3.48 -7.68
CA GLY A 169 15.24 3.22 -6.33
C GLY A 169 15.45 1.73 -6.11
N LEU A 170 16.54 1.36 -5.43
CA LEU A 170 16.79 0.00 -4.97
C LEU A 170 17.13 0.04 -3.49
N GLY A 171 16.54 -0.84 -2.68
CA GLY A 171 16.71 -0.79 -1.24
C GLY A 171 16.56 -2.12 -0.54
N VAL A 172 16.97 -2.11 0.72
CA VAL A 172 16.60 -3.15 1.69
C VAL A 172 15.32 -2.73 2.38
N ASN A 173 14.42 -3.69 2.60
CA ASN A 173 13.18 -3.45 3.33
C ASN A 173 13.02 -4.44 4.48
N PHE A 174 12.47 -3.93 5.57
CA PHE A 174 12.11 -4.66 6.78
C PHE A 174 10.61 -4.49 7.00
N ALA A 175 9.90 -5.55 7.34
CA ALA A 175 8.48 -5.46 7.66
C ALA A 175 8.16 -6.13 8.98
N PHE A 176 7.35 -5.44 9.77
CA PHE A 176 6.82 -5.88 11.04
C PHE A 176 5.31 -6.09 10.91
N ASN A 177 4.87 -7.33 11.08
CA ASN A 177 3.44 -7.70 11.03
C ASN A 177 2.87 -7.63 12.45
N LEU A 178 2.22 -6.51 12.78
CA LEU A 178 1.59 -6.26 14.07
C LEU A 178 0.11 -6.66 13.99
N GLN A 179 -0.24 -7.79 14.60
CA GLN A 179 -1.64 -8.16 14.78
C GLN A 179 -2.20 -7.44 16.02
N GLY A 180 -3.41 -6.89 15.92
CA GLY A 180 -4.09 -6.25 17.04
C GLY A 180 -4.08 -7.15 18.28
N LEU A 181 -3.62 -6.60 19.41
CA LEU A 181 -3.51 -7.29 20.69
C LEU A 181 -4.83 -8.00 21.05
N LYS A 182 -4.74 -9.30 21.37
CA LYS A 182 -5.83 -10.22 21.79
C LYS A 182 -6.71 -9.75 22.97
N ARG A 183 -6.49 -8.56 23.55
CA ARG A 183 -7.17 -8.08 24.76
C ARG A 183 -8.58 -7.51 24.53
N PHE A 184 -8.95 -7.22 23.29
CA PHE A 184 -10.33 -6.98 22.90
C PHE A 184 -10.86 -8.24 22.21
N LYS A 185 -11.83 -8.91 22.83
CA LYS A 185 -12.48 -10.09 22.26
C LYS A 185 -13.17 -9.65 20.96
N ALA A 186 -12.66 -10.11 19.81
CA ALA A 186 -12.93 -9.67 18.42
C ALA A 186 -12.18 -8.36 18.06
N GLN A 187 -11.32 -8.22 17.03
CA GLN A 187 -11.24 -8.77 15.67
C GLN A 187 -9.81 -8.77 15.10
N GLU A 188 -9.55 -9.66 14.14
CA GLU A 188 -8.26 -9.95 13.47
C GLU A 188 -7.82 -8.88 12.44
N SER A 189 -7.89 -7.59 12.78
CA SER A 189 -7.32 -6.53 11.93
C SER A 189 -5.79 -6.62 11.94
N LYS A 190 -5.17 -6.48 10.76
CA LYS A 190 -3.71 -6.56 10.59
C LYS A 190 -3.17 -5.15 10.36
N LEU A 191 -2.16 -4.78 11.15
CA LEU A 191 -1.33 -3.62 10.88
C LEU A 191 0.05 -4.14 10.46
N ARG A 192 0.55 -3.67 9.33
CA ARG A 192 1.91 -3.94 8.89
C ARG A 192 2.65 -2.63 8.79
N VAL A 193 3.84 -2.60 9.37
CA VAL A 193 4.76 -1.47 9.31
C VAL A 193 5.98 -1.93 8.54
N GLU A 194 6.23 -1.33 7.38
CA GLU A 194 7.45 -1.53 6.62
C GLU A 194 8.38 -0.32 6.81
N ALA A 195 9.67 -0.60 6.93
CA ALA A 195 10.72 0.40 6.91
C ALA A 195 11.74 -0.03 5.86
N ALA A 196 12.11 0.87 4.96
CA ALA A 196 13.07 0.62 3.91
C ALA A 196 14.09 1.76 3.83
N ILE A 197 15.30 1.41 3.41
CA ILE A 197 16.30 2.36 2.96
C ILE A 197 16.51 2.08 1.47
N GLN A 198 16.07 3.01 0.63
CA GLN A 198 16.23 2.96 -0.81
C GLN A 198 17.37 3.90 -1.22
N TYR A 199 18.27 3.46 -2.09
CA TYR A 199 19.15 4.35 -2.83
C TYR A 199 18.41 4.78 -4.09
N ARG A 200 18.24 6.08 -4.29
CA ARG A 200 17.58 6.65 -5.46
C ARG A 200 18.51 7.55 -6.23
N GLU A 201 18.40 7.48 -7.55
CA GLU A 201 19.06 8.43 -8.45
C GLU A 201 18.23 9.72 -8.56
N LEU A 202 18.84 10.85 -8.21
CA LEU A 202 18.34 12.19 -8.48
C LEU A 202 19.51 13.03 -8.97
N ASP A 203 19.33 13.77 -10.07
CA ASP A 203 20.36 14.64 -10.64
C ASP A 203 21.71 13.93 -10.87
N SER A 204 21.67 12.68 -11.37
CA SER A 204 22.85 11.83 -11.60
C SER A 204 23.63 11.42 -10.33
N GLN A 205 23.04 11.56 -9.14
CA GLN A 205 23.63 11.10 -7.89
C GLN A 205 22.72 10.11 -7.18
N TRP A 206 23.31 8.99 -6.74
CA TRP A 206 22.62 8.01 -5.91
C TRP A 206 22.68 8.43 -4.44
N LYS A 207 21.51 8.72 -3.86
CA LYS A 207 21.39 9.13 -2.46
C LYS A 207 20.42 8.22 -1.71
N PRO A 208 20.70 7.90 -0.44
CA PRO A 208 19.80 7.12 0.38
C PRO A 208 18.53 7.93 0.73
N GLN A 209 17.41 7.22 0.78
CA GLN A 209 16.08 7.69 1.15
C GLN A 209 15.50 6.73 2.17
N ALA A 210 15.02 7.26 3.30
CA ALA A 210 14.22 6.49 4.24
C ALA A 210 12.75 6.46 3.80
N VAL A 211 12.16 5.27 3.75
CA VAL A 211 10.75 5.07 3.40
C VAL A 211 10.07 4.26 4.49
N VAL A 212 8.95 4.75 5.00
CA VAL A 212 8.10 3.99 5.95
C VAL A 212 6.76 3.73 5.29
N ARG A 213 6.23 2.50 5.36
CA ARG A 213 4.90 2.17 4.82
C ARG A 213 4.02 1.61 5.94
N LEU A 214 2.86 2.22 6.13
CA LEU A 214 1.84 1.77 7.07
C LEU A 214 0.72 1.11 6.27
N ILE A 215 0.47 -0.17 6.50
CA ILE A 215 -0.54 -0.94 5.77
C ILE A 215 -1.54 -1.48 6.78
N LEU A 216 -2.77 -0.99 6.71
CA LEU A 216 -3.87 -1.44 7.54
C LEU A 216 -4.82 -2.31 6.72
N THR A 217 -5.07 -3.53 7.18
CA THR A 217 -6.08 -4.44 6.62
C THR A 217 -7.13 -4.73 7.69
N PRO A 218 -8.24 -3.98 7.75
CA PRO A 218 -9.32 -4.27 8.67
C PRO A 218 -10.01 -5.59 8.31
N LYS A 219 -10.44 -6.35 9.33
CA LYS A 219 -11.36 -7.47 9.10
C LYS A 219 -12.77 -6.92 8.96
N ILE A 220 -13.45 -7.23 7.86
CA ILE A 220 -14.89 -6.99 7.76
C ILE A 220 -15.61 -8.15 8.47
N ASP A 221 -16.45 -7.85 9.46
CA ASP A 221 -17.25 -8.86 10.13
C ASP A 221 -18.10 -9.63 9.12
N GLN A 222 -17.83 -10.93 9.04
CA GLN A 222 -18.77 -11.87 8.47
C GLN A 222 -19.87 -12.07 9.52
N HIS A 223 -20.92 -11.26 9.48
CA HIS A 223 -22.17 -11.69 10.11
C HIS A 223 -22.63 -12.96 9.40
N THR A 224 -22.27 -14.11 9.96
CA THR A 224 -22.93 -15.37 9.67
C THR A 224 -24.39 -15.17 10.08
N PRO A 225 -25.37 -15.26 9.16
CA PRO A 225 -26.75 -15.30 9.58
C PRO A 225 -26.86 -16.53 10.49
N SER A 226 -27.18 -16.33 11.76
CA SER A 226 -27.64 -17.44 12.58
C SER A 226 -28.86 -18.00 11.86
N HIS A 227 -28.72 -19.19 11.26
CA HIS A 227 -29.88 -20.00 10.94
C HIS A 227 -30.60 -20.25 12.26
N ARG A 228 -31.54 -19.37 12.61
CA ARG A 228 -32.67 -19.77 13.44
C ARG A 228 -33.38 -20.84 12.61
N ARG A 229 -33.19 -22.08 13.02
CA ARG A 229 -34.12 -23.15 12.69
C ARG A 229 -35.41 -22.78 13.40
N ASP A 230 -36.40 -22.35 12.63
CA ASP A 230 -37.80 -22.49 12.99
C ASP A 230 -38.32 -23.73 12.25
#